data_AF-A0A933MRF2-F1
#
_entry.id   AF-A0A933MRF2-F1
#
_cell.length_a   1.000
_cell.length_b   1.000
_cell.length_c   1.000
_cell.angle_alpha   90.00
_cell.angle_beta   90.00
_cell.angle_gamma   90.00
#
_symmetry.space_group_name_H-M   'P 1'
#
loop_
_entity.id
_entity.type
_entity.pdbx_description
1 polymer ?
#
loop_
_entity_poly.entity_id
_entity_poly.type
_entity_poly.pdbx_seq_one_letter_code
_entity_poly.pdbx_strand_id
1 'polypeptide(L)' 'MNRFFLCALGLMLIFEGLPYFAFPERLKTWLRKVSEMEPGILRLLGLLSIALGALLVYVNRPS' A
#
# COMPACT_ATOMS: atom_id res chain seq x y z
N MET A 1 23.58 -7.17 1.39
CA MET A 1 22.30 -7.26 0.66
C MET A 1 21.03 -7.16 1.53
N ASN A 2 21.04 -7.42 2.86
CA ASN A 2 19.78 -7.66 3.59
C ASN A 2 19.32 -6.57 4.60
N ARG A 3 20.09 -5.49 4.81
CA ARG A 3 19.70 -4.44 5.79
C ARG A 3 18.69 -3.44 5.22
N PHE A 4 18.80 -3.10 3.94
CA PHE A 4 17.88 -2.16 3.29
C PHE A 4 16.47 -2.71 3.13
N PHE A 5 16.31 -4.00 2.86
CA PHE A 5 14.98 -4.61 2.77
C PHE A 5 14.24 -4.58 4.10
N LEU A 6 14.91 -4.93 5.21
CA LEU A 6 14.32 -4.83 6.55
C LEU A 6 14.03 -3.36 6.96
N CYS A 7 14.92 -2.42 6.63
CA CYS A 7 14.67 -1.00 6.92
C CYS A 7 13.51 -0.43 6.09
N ALA A 8 13.43 -0.74 4.80
CA ALA A 8 12.34 -0.30 3.93
C ALA A 8 11.00 -0.91 4.36
N LEU A 9 11.00 -2.21 4.71
CA LEU A 9 9.81 -2.91 5.20
C LEU A 9 9.37 -2.35 6.57
N GLY A 10 10.30 -2.03 7.46
CA GLY A 10 10.02 -1.34 8.73
C GLY A 10 9.46 0.07 8.54
N LEU A 11 10.03 0.85 7.62
CA LEU A 11 9.51 2.18 7.26
C LEU A 11 8.10 2.11 6.66
N MET A 12 7.85 1.15 5.77
CA MET A 12 6.52 0.91 5.19
C MET A 12 5.49 0.58 6.28
N LEU A 13 5.84 -0.30 7.23
CA LEU A 13 4.99 -0.62 8.38
C LEU A 13 4.72 0.57 9.29
N ILE A 14 5.71 1.44 9.53
CA ILE A 14 5.50 2.69 10.28
C ILE A 14 4.56 3.61 9.50
N PHE A 15 4.78 3.77 8.20
CA PHE A 15 3.98 4.65 7.35
C PHE A 15 2.54 4.17 7.19
N GLU A 16 2.33 2.86 7.17
CA GLU A 16 1.01 2.25 7.13
C GLU A 16 0.37 2.28 8.52
N GLY A 17 1.12 2.00 9.60
CA GLY A 17 0.62 2.02 10.98
C GLY A 17 0.27 3.40 11.54
N LEU A 18 1.00 4.45 11.13
CA LEU A 18 0.79 5.83 11.60
C LEU A 18 -0.63 6.36 11.30
N PRO A 19 -1.17 6.29 10.07
CA PRO A 19 -2.54 6.69 9.79
C PRO A 19 -3.58 5.78 10.46
N TYR A 20 -3.29 4.48 10.62
CA TYR A 20 -4.14 3.56 11.38
C TYR A 20 -4.26 3.96 12.86
N PHE A 21 -3.16 4.41 13.47
CA PHE A 21 -3.14 4.81 14.88
C PHE A 21 -3.66 6.23 15.09
N ALA A 22 -3.28 7.18 14.23
CA ALA A 22 -3.64 8.59 14.36
C ALA A 22 -5.11 8.86 14.03
N PHE A 23 -5.70 8.14 13.06
CA PHE A 23 -7.07 8.42 12.60
C PHE A 23 -7.86 7.15 12.23
N PRO A 24 -8.23 6.31 13.23
CA PRO A 24 -8.99 5.08 12.99
C PRO A 24 -10.37 5.33 12.36
N GLU A 25 -11.01 6.48 12.64
CA GLU A 25 -12.32 6.84 12.10
C GLU A 25 -12.30 7.20 10.62
N ARG A 26 -11.24 7.89 10.17
CA ARG A 26 -11.06 8.24 8.76
C ARG A 26 -10.88 7.00 7.92
N LEU A 27 -10.14 6.02 8.43
CA LEU A 27 -9.87 4.74 7.76
C LEU A 27 -11.12 3.89 7.65
N LYS A 28 -11.94 3.79 8.70
CA LYS A 28 -13.26 3.12 8.63
C LYS A 28 -14.21 3.77 7.62
N THR A 29 -14.24 5.11 7.58
CA THR A 29 -15.07 5.85 6.62
C THR A 29 -14.57 5.62 5.20
N TRP A 30 -13.25 5.60 4.99
CA TRP A 30 -12.63 5.27 3.72
C TRP A 30 -12.96 3.85 3.28
N LEU A 31 -12.81 2.84 4.15
CA LEU A 31 -13.16 1.45 3.85
C LEU A 31 -14.63 1.31 3.45
N ARG A 32 -15.52 2.01 4.17
CA ARG A 32 -16.95 1.98 3.86
C ARG A 32 -17.25 2.61 2.51
N LYS A 33 -16.60 3.74 2.18
CA LYS A 33 -16.64 4.35 0.85
C LYS A 33 -16.09 3.43 -0.23
N VAL A 34 -14.98 2.77 0.02
CA VAL A 34 -14.33 1.82 -0.89
C VAL A 34 -15.19 0.58 -1.12
N SER A 35 -15.94 0.14 -0.10
CA SER A 35 -16.89 -0.96 -0.22
C SER A 35 -18.17 -0.56 -0.95
N GLU A 36 -18.54 0.72 -0.95
CA GLU A 36 -19.62 1.29 -1.77
C GLU A 36 -19.15 1.68 -3.18
N MET A 37 -17.84 1.76 -3.43
CA MET A 37 -17.29 2.07 -4.75
C MET A 37 -17.51 0.92 -5.72
N GLU A 38 -17.76 1.28 -6.98
CA GLU A 38 -18.04 0.33 -8.04
C GLU A 38 -16.87 -0.66 -8.22
N PRO A 39 -17.14 -1.98 -8.36
CA PRO A 39 -16.11 -3.02 -8.42
C PRO A 39 -15.12 -2.84 -9.57
N GLY A 40 -15.47 -2.07 -10.62
CA GLY A 40 -14.57 -1.72 -11.71
C GLY A 40 -13.40 -0.85 -11.27
N ILE A 41 -13.65 0.15 -10.42
CA ILE A 41 -12.61 1.04 -9.87
C ILE A 41 -11.71 0.23 -8.94
N LEU A 42 -12.29 -0.65 -8.12
CA LEU A 42 -11.55 -1.52 -7.20
C LEU A 42 -10.57 -2.44 -7.94
N ARG A 43 -11.01 -3.02 -9.06
CA ARG A 43 -10.16 -3.84 -9.93
C ARG A 43 -9.05 -3.02 -10.57
N LEU A 44 -9.33 -1.82 -11.06
CA LEU A 44 -8.33 -0.96 -11.66
C LEU A 44 -7.28 -0.52 -10.64
N LEU A 45 -7.71 -0.16 -9.43
CA LEU A 45 -6.84 0.19 -8.30
C LEU A 45 -5.94 -0.99 -7.90
N GLY A 46 -6.51 -2.19 -7.80
CA GLY A 46 -5.74 -3.41 -7.55
C GLY A 46 -4.72 -3.70 -8.65
N LEU A 47 -5.11 -3.54 -9.91
CA LEU A 47 -4.23 -3.77 -11.06
C LEU A 47 -3.10 -2.74 -11.12
N LEU A 48 -3.38 -1.47 -10.85
CA LEU A 48 -2.37 -0.41 -10.70
C LEU A 48 -1.45 -0.69 -9.51
N SER A 49 -1.98 -1.15 -8.38
CA SER A 49 -1.18 -1.48 -7.20
C SER A 49 -0.23 -2.65 -7.45
N ILE A 50 -0.69 -3.68 -8.18
CA ILE A 50 0.14 -4.80 -8.61
C ILE A 50 1.21 -4.32 -9.60
N ALA A 51 0.84 -3.51 -10.58
CA ALA A 51 1.77 -2.97 -11.58
C ALA A 51 2.86 -2.11 -10.93
N LEU A 52 2.48 -1.19 -10.03
CA LEU A 52 3.40 -0.35 -9.27
C LEU A 52 4.32 -1.19 -8.37
N GLY A 53 3.78 -2.17 -7.67
CA GLY A 53 4.57 -3.09 -6.84
C GLY A 53 5.59 -3.88 -7.66
N ALA A 54 5.17 -4.39 -8.83
CA ALA A 54 6.06 -5.09 -9.76
C ALA A 54 7.16 -4.15 -10.31
N LEU A 55 6.81 -2.90 -10.63
CA LEU A 55 7.76 -1.90 -11.11
C LEU A 55 8.79 -1.53 -10.04
N LEU A 56 8.35 -1.36 -8.78
CA LEU A 56 9.22 -1.09 -7.64
C LEU A 56 10.19 -2.24 -7.40
N VAL A 57 9.71 -3.48 -7.44
CA VAL A 57 10.55 -4.67 -7.32
C VAL A 57 11.53 -4.75 -8.49
N TYR A 58 11.10 -4.42 -9.70
CA TYR A 58 11.96 -4.42 -10.88
C TYR A 58 13.05 -3.36 -10.81
N VAL A 59 12.73 -2.13 -10.40
CA VAL A 59 13.68 -1.01 -10.23
C VAL A 59 14.62 -1.24 -9.06
N ASN A 60 14.13 -1.83 -7.96
CA ASN A 60 14.94 -2.16 -6.79
C ASN A 60 15.70 -3.50 -6.95
N ARG A 61 15.46 -4.26 -8.03
CA ARG A 61 16.24 -5.47 -8.31
C ARG A 61 17.64 -5.02 -8.75
N PRO A 62 18.69 -5.28 -7.95
CA PRO A 62 20.04 -4.95 -8.36
C PRO A 62 20.40 -5.92 -9.50
N SER A 63 20.52 -5.39 -10.72
CA SER A 63 21.26 -6.07 -11.80
C SER A 63 22.74 -6.14 -11.47
#